data_AF-A0A843FZL0-F1
#
_entry.id   AF-A0A843FZL0-F1
#
_cell.length_a   1.000
_cell.length_b   1.000
_cell.length_c   1.000
_cell.angle_alpha   90.00
_cell.angle_beta   90.00
_cell.angle_gamma   90.00
#
_symmetry.space_group_name_H-M   'P 1'
#
loop_
_entity.id
_entity.type
_entity.pdbx_description
1 polymer ?
#
loop_
_entity_poly.entity_id
_entity_poly.type
_entity_poly.pdbx_seq_one_letter_code
_entity_poly.pdbx_strand_id
1 'polypeptide(L)' 'AACPVRAVSMQAGKPNVDREMCIKCGACYVQCPRSFYSFDVVGQFESISELIATVMGKGGQ' A
#
# COMPACT_ATOMS: atom_id res chain seq x y z
N ALA A 1 0.63 -8.44 1.78
CA ALA A 1 1.87 -8.11 2.52
C ALA A 1 2.74 -7.22 1.65
N ALA A 2 3.05 -5.99 2.07
CA ALA A 2 3.79 -5.02 1.25
C ALA A 2 5.27 -5.41 1.01
N CYS A 3 5.86 -6.22 1.88
CA CYS A 3 7.26 -6.63 1.77
C CYS A 3 7.43 -7.71 0.67
N PRO A 4 8.18 -7.45 -0.41
CA PRO A 4 8.31 -8.39 -1.53
C PRO A 4 9.11 -9.65 -1.15
N VAL A 5 10.00 -9.54 -0.17
CA VAL A 5 10.86 -10.62 0.34
C VAL A 5 10.35 -11.23 1.63
N ARG A 6 9.12 -10.88 2.05
CA ARG A 6 8.45 -11.40 3.25
C ARG A 6 9.25 -11.24 4.56
N ALA A 7 10.15 -10.27 4.63
CA ALA A 7 10.98 -9.97 5.81
C ALA A 7 10.21 -9.31 6.99
N VAL A 8 8.89 -9.12 6.89
CA VAL A 8 8.08 -8.46 7.93
C VAL A 8 7.04 -9.44 8.47
N SER A 9 7.05 -9.63 9.80
CA SER A 9 6.07 -10.43 10.55
C SER A 9 5.35 -9.55 11.58
N MET A 10 4.22 -10.01 12.12
CA MET A 10 3.50 -9.32 13.20
C MET A 10 3.67 -10.12 14.49
N GLN A 11 4.15 -9.48 15.55
CA GLN A 11 4.34 -10.08 16.87
C GLN A 11 3.70 -9.17 17.92
N ALA A 12 2.75 -9.70 18.70
CA ALA A 12 1.99 -8.92 19.70
C ALA A 12 1.41 -7.60 19.13
N GLY A 13 0.89 -7.64 17.90
CA GLY A 13 0.33 -6.46 17.22
C GLY A 13 1.35 -5.44 16.69
N LYS A 14 2.65 -5.73 16.80
CA LYS A 14 3.73 -4.86 16.29
C LYS A 14 4.48 -5.52 15.13
N PRO A 15 4.91 -4.75 14.12
CA PRO A 15 5.74 -5.28 13.05
C PRO A 15 7.15 -5.62 13.56
N ASN A 16 7.62 -6.82 13.28
CA ASN A 16 9.00 -7.27 13.47
C ASN A 16 9.67 -7.48 12.10
N VAL A 17 10.88 -6.95 11.93
CA VAL A 17 11.59 -6.96 10.63
C VAL A 17 12.85 -7.80 10.75
N ASP A 18 12.92 -8.86 9.94
CA ASP A 18 14.17 -9.58 9.69
C ASP A 18 15.07 -8.72 8.81
N ARG A 19 16.18 -8.24 9.38
CA ARG A 19 17.09 -7.31 8.69
C ARG A 19 18.03 -8.02 7.72
N GLU A 20 18.22 -9.32 7.85
CA GLU A 20 19.06 -10.11 6.93
C GLU A 20 18.32 -10.37 5.62
N MET A 21 17.02 -10.65 5.72
CA MET A 21 16.14 -10.78 4.54
C MET A 21 15.79 -9.42 3.91
N CYS A 22 15.93 -8.31 4.64
CA CYS A 22 15.48 -6.99 4.18
C CYS A 22 16.37 -6.42 3.06
N ILE A 23 15.80 -6.28 1.85
CA ILE A 23 16.47 -5.66 0.70
C ILE A 23 16.40 -4.11 0.66
N LYS A 24 15.95 -3.47 1.75
CA LYS A 24 15.88 -2.00 1.89
C LYS A 24 15.06 -1.25 0.82
N CYS A 25 14.00 -1.87 0.28
CA CYS A 25 13.15 -1.26 -0.76
C CYS A 25 12.19 -0.16 -0.27
N GLY A 26 11.95 -0.01 1.04
CA GLY A 26 11.06 1.01 1.61
C GLY A 26 9.55 0.76 1.45
N ALA A 27 9.12 -0.26 0.72
CA ALA A 27 7.70 -0.53 0.43
C ALA A 27 6.81 -0.65 1.68
N CYS A 28 7.32 -1.23 2.76
CA CYS A 28 6.57 -1.37 4.02
C CYS A 28 6.21 -0.02 4.66
N TYR A 29 7.07 1.00 4.52
CA TYR A 29 6.80 2.34 5.03
C TYR A 29 5.77 3.06 4.14
N VAL A 30 5.96 3.03 2.81
CA VAL A 30 5.06 3.69 1.84
C VAL A 30 3.62 3.16 1.93
N GLN A 31 3.46 1.86 2.17
CA GLN A 31 2.14 1.23 2.29
C GLN A 31 1.50 1.40 3.68
N CYS A 32 2.26 1.84 4.69
CA CYS A 32 1.70 2.04 6.02
C CYS A 32 0.73 3.23 5.99
N PRO A 33 -0.55 3.09 6.36
CA PRO A 33 -1.49 4.21 6.39
C PRO A 33 -1.12 5.27 7.45
N ARG A 34 -0.14 4.98 8.32
CA ARG A 34 0.39 5.95 9.28
C ARG A 34 1.56 6.77 8.75
N SER A 35 2.12 6.45 7.58
CA SER A 35 3.17 7.27 6.95
C SER A 35 2.56 8.46 6.22
N PHE A 36 1.60 8.21 5.34
CA PHE A 36 0.83 9.23 4.63
C PHE A 36 -0.61 8.75 4.42
N TYR A 37 -1.56 9.60 4.79
CA TYR A 37 -2.99 9.35 4.58
C TYR A 37 -3.69 10.69 4.36
N SER A 38 -3.81 11.10 3.09
CA SER A 38 -4.63 12.25 2.72
C SER A 38 -6.10 11.84 2.76
N PHE A 39 -6.85 12.39 3.70
CA PHE A 39 -8.29 12.16 3.80
C PHE A 39 -9.04 12.68 2.56
N ASP A 40 -8.58 13.79 1.98
CA ASP A 40 -9.19 14.40 0.79
C ASP A 40 -9.10 13.49 -0.43
N VAL A 41 -8.01 12.74 -0.57
CA VAL A 41 -7.80 11.81 -1.69
C VAL A 41 -8.38 10.43 -1.38
N VAL A 42 -8.03 9.85 -0.22
CA VAL A 42 -8.42 8.46 0.09
C VAL A 42 -9.93 8.34 0.33
N GLY A 43 -10.58 9.38 0.83
CA GLY A 43 -12.04 9.42 0.99
C GLY A 43 -12.82 9.39 -0.33
N GLN A 44 -12.19 9.75 -1.44
CA GLN A 44 -12.79 9.80 -2.78
C GLN A 44 -12.44 8.56 -3.63
N PHE A 45 -12.18 7.41 -3.01
CA PHE A 45 -11.68 6.23 -3.74
C PHE A 45 -12.60 5.74 -4.86
N GLU A 46 -13.92 5.85 -4.71
CA GLU A 46 -14.89 5.40 -5.73
C GLU A 46 -14.78 6.24 -7.00
N SER A 47 -14.92 7.57 -6.88
CA SER A 47 -14.89 8.50 -8.01
C SER A 47 -13.52 8.52 -8.70
N ILE A 48 -12.43 8.48 -7.93
CA ILE A 48 -11.07 8.43 -8.47
C ILE A 48 -10.84 7.12 -9.24
N SER A 49 -11.30 5.99 -8.71
CA SER A 49 -11.14 4.69 -9.37
C SER A 49 -11.94 4.60 -10.66
N GLU A 50 -13.18 5.11 -10.67
CA GLU A 50 -14.02 5.19 -11.86
C GLU A 50 -13.36 6.05 -12.95
N LEU A 51 -12.92 7.26 -12.59
CA LEU A 51 -12.22 8.15 -13.51
C LEU A 51 -10.98 7.47 -14.14
N ILE A 52 -10.17 6.80 -13.32
CA ILE A 52 -9.00 6.04 -13.78
C ILE A 52 -9.42 4.93 -14.76
N ALA A 53 -10.51 4.21 -14.48
CA ALA A 53 -11.00 3.14 -15.34
C ALA A 53 -11.48 3.67 -16.71
N THR A 54 -12.17 4.81 -16.72
CA THR A 54 -12.62 5.50 -17.94
C THR A 54 -11.45 5.94 -18.80
N VAL A 55 -10.43 6.60 -18.23
CA VAL A 55 -9.28 7.10 -19.00
C VAL A 55 -8.35 5.99 -19.47
N MET A 56 -8.26 4.88 -18.74
CA MET A 56 -7.46 3.72 -19.14
C MET A 56 -8.18 2.77 -20.11
N GLY A 57 -9.42 3.09 -20.54
CA GLY A 57 -10.18 2.28 -21.50
C GLY A 57 -10.56 0.88 -20.97
N LYS A 58 -10.55 0.68 -19.65
CA LYS A 58 -10.95 -0.59 -19.00
C LYS A 58 -12.43 -0.61 -18.62
N GLY A 59 -13.16 0.48 -18.83
CA GLY A 59 -14.61 0.57 -18.66
C GLY A 59 -15.34 -0.04 -19.86
N GLY A 60 -15.72 -1.31 -19.75
CA GLY A 60 -16.40 -2.05 -20.82
C GLY A 60 -17.35 -3.12 -20.29
N GLN A 61 -18.31 -2.70 -19.45
CA GLN A 61 -19.72 -3.13 -19.33
C GLN A 61 -20.30 -2.61 -18.01
#